data_AF-A0AAW6TV70-F1
#
_entry.id   AF-A0AAW6TV70-F1
#
_cell.length_a   1.000
_cell.length_b   1.000
_cell.length_c   1.000
_cell.angle_alpha   90.00
_cell.angle_beta   90.00
_cell.angle_gamma   90.00
#
_symmetry.space_group_name_H-M   'P 1'
#
loop_
_entity.id
_entity.type
_entity.pdbx_description
1 polymer ?
#
loop_
_entity_poly.entity_id
_entity_poly.type
_entity_poly.pdbx_seq_one_letter_code
_entity_poly.pdbx_strand_id
1 'polypeptide(L)'
;MELKNVREWAKGKPPELAFMSVGVALIPDLIYGVPTDTYTGSHTLPALRVPDIEQWKKLYVKPKEMLRGCFQFLGPPALEGFEHGQFLTSLFRVVSSYVVDGNRIALQELKRPSVPPDQFKRGLYAYLFSRLEVFAFEHAWARTIGDSAECQDSPNLPIEVVFCLRTWVFCWVVHKRSFWSLYQNARHGDIEALEKLVIVDRNILSERRIAKWWARICEDNESEEFERIHRALGKCPDLIRYEMPQAKIAAAGLIAKMSEAKNHPLSASEIGELFDALARDLAPEGQVVHKDPDVDRKSSQWRKAVARQKDKWSESPFFSSSQ
;
A
#
# COMPACT_ATOMS: atom_id res chain seq x y z
N MET A 1 10.93 -7.67 -18.61
CA MET A 1 9.52 -7.99 -18.89
C MET A 1 8.74 -6.69 -18.99
N GLU A 2 7.72 -6.58 -19.84
CA GLU A 2 6.85 -5.38 -19.94
C GLU A 2 5.43 -5.73 -19.53
N LEU A 3 4.70 -4.85 -18.83
CA LEU A 3 3.29 -5.09 -18.47
C LEU A 3 2.35 -4.80 -19.68
N LYS A 4 2.48 -5.60 -20.74
CA LYS A 4 1.77 -5.41 -22.02
C LYS A 4 0.25 -5.50 -21.89
N ASN A 5 -0.26 -6.51 -21.18
CA ASN A 5 -1.70 -6.71 -21.01
C ASN A 5 -2.31 -5.61 -20.13
N VAL A 6 -1.59 -5.14 -19.09
CA VAL A 6 -2.03 -4.04 -18.24
C VAL A 6 -2.03 -2.72 -19.01
N ARG A 7 -1.04 -2.49 -19.87
CA ARG A 7 -1.00 -1.33 -20.78
C ARG A 7 -2.17 -1.33 -21.78
N GLU A 8 -2.64 -2.49 -22.21
CA GLU A 8 -3.87 -2.63 -22.99
C GLU A 8 -5.11 -2.26 -22.15
N TRP A 9 -5.25 -2.83 -20.95
CA TRP A 9 -6.35 -2.52 -20.02
C TRP A 9 -6.43 -1.03 -19.66
N ALA A 10 -5.28 -0.35 -19.57
CA ALA A 10 -5.18 1.07 -19.25
C ALA A 10 -5.63 2.01 -20.38
N LYS A 11 -5.84 1.52 -21.62
CA LYS A 11 -6.30 2.37 -22.73
C LYS A 11 -7.69 2.96 -22.43
N GLY A 12 -7.88 4.22 -22.78
CA GLY A 12 -9.11 4.97 -22.56
C GLY A 12 -9.37 5.41 -21.11
N LYS A 13 -8.56 4.97 -20.14
CA LYS A 13 -8.70 5.34 -18.71
C LYS A 13 -7.80 6.54 -18.36
N PRO A 14 -8.17 7.38 -17.37
CA PRO A 14 -7.29 8.43 -16.86
C PRO A 14 -5.94 7.85 -16.39
N PRO A 15 -4.77 8.40 -16.80
CA PRO A 15 -3.46 7.85 -16.47
C PRO A 15 -3.21 7.67 -14.96
N GLU A 16 -3.66 8.63 -14.15
CA GLU A 16 -3.60 8.56 -12.69
C GLU A 16 -4.44 7.41 -12.13
N LEU A 17 -5.64 7.18 -12.65
CA LEU A 17 -6.52 6.10 -12.21
C LEU A 17 -5.95 4.76 -12.61
N ALA A 18 -5.44 4.62 -13.85
CA ALA A 18 -4.76 3.42 -14.30
C ALA A 18 -3.54 3.10 -13.42
N PHE A 19 -2.66 4.08 -13.19
CA PHE A 19 -1.49 3.93 -12.31
C PHE A 19 -1.86 3.52 -10.88
N MET A 20 -2.80 4.24 -10.25
CA MET A 20 -3.25 3.91 -8.88
C MET A 20 -3.94 2.55 -8.82
N SER A 21 -4.71 2.17 -9.84
CA SER A 21 -5.39 0.87 -9.87
C SER A 21 -4.39 -0.27 -9.99
N VAL A 22 -3.38 -0.15 -10.85
CA VAL A 22 -2.29 -1.13 -10.98
C VAL A 22 -1.50 -1.23 -9.68
N GLY A 23 -1.12 -0.08 -9.10
CA GLY A 23 -0.45 -0.03 -7.81
C GLY A 23 -1.26 -0.74 -6.72
N VAL A 24 -2.57 -0.49 -6.63
CA VAL A 24 -3.48 -1.14 -5.67
C VAL A 24 -3.70 -2.63 -5.97
N ALA A 25 -3.76 -3.04 -7.22
CA ALA A 25 -3.94 -4.44 -7.63
C ALA A 25 -2.68 -5.31 -7.41
N LEU A 26 -1.51 -4.69 -7.23
CA LEU A 26 -0.26 -5.35 -6.81
C LEU A 26 -0.11 -5.49 -5.29
N ILE A 27 -0.87 -4.72 -4.48
CA ILE A 27 -0.75 -4.78 -3.02
C ILE A 27 -1.28 -6.10 -2.39
N PRO A 28 -2.25 -6.87 -2.94
CA PRO A 28 -2.71 -8.13 -2.33
C PRO A 28 -1.60 -9.10 -1.93
N ASP A 29 -0.54 -9.22 -2.75
CA ASP A 29 0.61 -10.07 -2.43
C ASP A 29 1.44 -9.52 -1.26
N LEU A 30 1.59 -8.19 -1.16
CA LEU A 30 2.23 -7.53 -0.02
C LEU A 30 1.35 -7.59 1.25
N ILE A 31 0.03 -7.41 1.10
CA ILE A 31 -0.99 -7.51 2.16
C ILE A 31 -1.05 -8.91 2.74
N TYR A 32 -0.82 -9.94 1.93
CA TYR A 32 -0.83 -11.34 2.34
C TYR A 32 0.52 -11.82 2.88
N GLY A 33 1.59 -11.61 2.12
CA GLY A 33 2.92 -12.14 2.43
C GLY A 33 3.56 -11.45 3.63
N VAL A 34 3.57 -10.11 3.65
CA VAL A 34 4.34 -9.33 4.64
C VAL A 34 3.88 -9.52 6.09
N PRO A 35 2.57 -9.59 6.40
CA PRO A 35 2.11 -9.83 7.78
C PRO A 35 2.35 -11.27 8.20
N THR A 36 2.14 -12.22 7.28
CA THR A 36 2.43 -13.64 7.50
C THR A 36 3.90 -13.80 7.87
N ASP A 37 4.83 -13.34 7.03
CA ASP A 37 6.28 -13.31 7.28
C ASP A 37 6.65 -12.63 8.60
N THR A 38 6.04 -11.48 8.89
CA THR A 38 6.28 -10.73 10.14
C THR A 38 5.95 -11.54 11.39
N TYR A 39 4.94 -12.41 11.33
CA TYR A 39 4.41 -13.13 12.50
C TYR A 39 4.95 -14.55 12.64
N THR A 40 5.08 -15.28 11.53
CA THR A 40 5.71 -16.62 11.50
C THR A 40 7.23 -16.54 11.69
N GLY A 41 7.83 -15.37 11.43
CA GLY A 41 9.28 -15.23 11.30
C GLY A 41 9.81 -15.77 9.98
N SER A 42 8.96 -16.17 9.02
CA SER A 42 9.43 -16.51 7.68
C SER A 42 9.96 -15.25 7.00
N HIS A 43 11.10 -15.38 6.33
CA HIS A 43 11.73 -14.29 5.60
C HIS A 43 11.58 -14.51 4.08
N THR A 44 10.38 -14.90 3.63
CA THR A 44 10.11 -15.15 2.18
C THR A 44 10.32 -13.89 1.35
N LEU A 45 10.30 -12.71 1.98
CA LEU A 45 10.74 -11.44 1.44
C LEU A 45 11.99 -10.92 2.19
N PRO A 46 13.23 -11.34 1.82
CA PRO A 46 14.48 -10.91 2.46
C PRO A 46 14.67 -9.39 2.52
N ALA A 47 14.10 -8.67 1.54
CA ALA A 47 14.10 -7.22 1.46
C ALA A 47 13.35 -6.48 2.59
N LEU A 48 12.54 -7.20 3.40
CA LEU A 48 11.70 -6.63 4.46
C LEU A 48 12.19 -6.94 5.89
N ARG A 49 13.47 -7.33 6.03
CA ARG A 49 14.13 -7.56 7.32
C ARG A 49 13.82 -6.43 8.31
N VAL A 50 13.53 -6.81 9.56
CA VAL A 50 13.33 -5.84 10.66
C VAL A 50 14.66 -5.08 10.84
N PRO A 51 14.70 -3.76 10.64
CA PRO A 51 15.90 -2.97 10.85
C PRO A 51 16.04 -2.59 12.33
N ASP A 52 17.09 -1.84 12.67
CA ASP A 52 17.33 -1.40 14.05
C ASP A 52 16.11 -0.73 14.68
N ILE A 53 15.77 -1.14 15.91
CA ILE A 53 14.57 -0.71 16.61
C ILE A 53 14.57 0.80 16.92
N GLU A 54 15.75 1.41 17.14
CA GLU A 54 15.86 2.84 17.39
C GLU A 54 15.74 3.67 16.10
N GLN A 55 16.17 3.13 14.95
CA GLN A 55 15.83 3.70 13.64
C GLN A 55 14.32 3.58 13.36
N TRP A 56 13.72 2.42 13.60
CA TRP A 56 12.29 2.17 13.39
C TRP A 56 11.40 3.10 14.23
N LYS A 57 11.72 3.27 15.52
CA LYS A 57 11.03 4.19 16.44
C LYS A 57 11.01 5.64 15.95
N LYS A 58 12.05 6.11 15.24
CA LYS A 58 12.09 7.48 14.69
C LYS A 58 11.02 7.69 13.62
N LEU A 59 10.67 6.66 12.85
CA LEU A 59 9.65 6.77 11.81
C LEU A 59 8.24 6.92 12.37
N TYR A 60 7.95 6.36 13.57
CA TYR A 60 6.70 6.63 14.29
C TYR A 60 6.47 8.12 14.54
N VAL A 61 7.50 8.85 15.01
CA VAL A 61 7.39 10.27 15.38
C VAL A 61 7.65 11.23 14.22
N LYS A 62 8.19 10.74 13.09
CA LYS A 62 8.59 11.57 11.94
C LYS A 62 7.97 11.11 10.61
N PRO A 63 6.64 11.25 10.43
CA PRO A 63 5.97 10.82 9.20
C PRO A 63 6.50 11.52 7.94
N LYS A 64 7.04 12.74 8.05
CA LYS A 64 7.68 13.44 6.92
C LYS A 64 8.99 12.80 6.45
N GLU A 65 9.80 12.26 7.37
CA GLU A 65 11.06 11.57 7.01
C GLU A 65 10.75 10.21 6.39
N MET A 66 9.81 9.45 6.98
CA MET A 66 9.29 8.21 6.39
C MET A 66 8.75 8.42 4.96
N LEU A 67 7.86 9.41 4.78
CA LEU A 67 7.34 9.70 3.45
C LEU A 67 8.46 10.12 2.48
N ARG A 68 9.44 10.91 2.93
CA ARG A 68 10.61 11.31 2.11
C ARG A 68 11.40 10.09 1.62
N GLY A 69 11.75 9.13 2.49
CA GLY A 69 12.49 7.93 2.08
C GLY A 69 11.70 7.08 1.08
N CYS A 70 10.38 6.95 1.28
CA CYS A 70 9.50 6.33 0.29
C CYS A 70 9.54 7.03 -1.07
N PHE A 71 9.53 8.37 -1.09
CA PHE A 71 9.59 9.14 -2.35
C PHE A 71 10.97 9.18 -2.99
N GLN A 72 12.06 9.08 -2.24
CA GLN A 72 13.40 8.93 -2.81
C GLN A 72 13.60 7.55 -3.45
N PHE A 73 12.93 6.50 -2.94
CA PHE A 73 12.97 5.17 -3.51
C PHE A 73 12.08 5.01 -4.76
N LEU A 74 10.85 5.53 -4.70
CA LEU A 74 9.83 5.39 -5.76
C LEU A 74 9.91 6.48 -6.83
N GLY A 75 10.34 7.69 -6.46
CA GLY A 75 10.36 8.87 -7.32
C GLY A 75 11.59 8.96 -8.22
N PRO A 76 11.53 9.73 -9.31
CA PRO A 76 12.67 9.89 -10.20
C PRO A 76 13.82 10.67 -9.53
N PRO A 77 15.09 10.25 -9.71
CA PRO A 77 16.26 10.95 -9.17
C PRO A 77 16.33 12.44 -9.54
N ALA A 78 15.69 12.84 -10.65
CA ALA A 78 15.56 14.23 -11.07
C ALA A 78 14.73 15.14 -10.12
N LEU A 79 14.15 14.61 -9.03
CA LEU A 79 13.44 15.40 -8.01
C LEU A 79 14.32 15.84 -6.83
N GLU A 80 15.62 15.50 -6.83
CA GLU A 80 16.62 16.05 -5.89
C GLU A 80 16.86 17.55 -6.11
N GLY A 81 15.90 18.38 -5.71
CA GLY A 81 15.99 19.85 -5.81
C GLY A 81 14.68 20.62 -5.56
N PHE A 82 13.51 19.98 -5.65
CA PHE A 82 12.24 20.64 -5.36
C PHE A 82 12.04 20.87 -3.85
N GLU A 83 11.48 22.01 -3.42
CA GLU A 83 11.27 22.29 -2.00
C GLU A 83 10.24 21.34 -1.35
N HIS A 84 10.73 20.44 -0.49
CA HIS A 84 10.01 19.24 -0.03
C HIS A 84 8.76 19.55 0.82
N GLY A 85 8.68 20.73 1.44
CA GLY A 85 7.55 21.12 2.28
C GLY A 85 6.25 21.32 1.50
N GLN A 86 6.38 21.82 0.26
CA GLN A 86 5.26 21.96 -0.66
C GLN A 86 4.97 20.60 -1.32
N PHE A 87 5.96 19.87 -1.83
CA PHE A 87 5.71 18.61 -2.55
C PHE A 87 4.99 17.53 -1.73
N LEU A 88 5.24 17.39 -0.42
CA LEU A 88 4.54 16.38 0.41
C LEU A 88 3.08 16.75 0.70
N THR A 89 2.84 17.99 1.13
CA THR A 89 1.48 18.53 1.34
C THR A 89 0.73 18.52 0.02
N SER A 90 1.42 18.93 -1.05
CA SER A 90 0.94 18.90 -2.42
C SER A 90 0.95 17.53 -3.06
N LEU A 91 1.46 16.43 -2.48
CA LEU A 91 1.23 15.10 -3.07
C LEU A 91 -0.06 14.50 -2.51
N PHE A 92 -0.26 14.55 -1.18
CA PHE A 92 -1.57 14.19 -0.61
C PHE A 92 -2.66 15.18 -1.03
N ARG A 93 -2.35 16.48 -1.23
CA ARG A 93 -3.25 17.40 -1.95
C ARG A 93 -3.33 17.12 -3.45
N VAL A 94 -2.28 16.82 -4.22
CA VAL A 94 -2.43 16.51 -5.67
C VAL A 94 -3.30 15.27 -5.86
N VAL A 95 -3.10 14.23 -5.05
CA VAL A 95 -3.92 13.02 -5.09
C VAL A 95 -5.39 13.30 -4.69
N SER A 96 -5.68 14.29 -3.84
CA SER A 96 -7.05 14.67 -3.42
C SER A 96 -7.64 15.94 -4.07
N SER A 97 -6.87 16.73 -4.84
CA SER A 97 -7.26 18.07 -5.36
C SER A 97 -6.66 18.46 -6.72
N TYR A 98 -5.86 17.60 -7.38
CA TYR A 98 -5.41 17.80 -8.78
C TYR A 98 -6.11 16.81 -9.73
N VAL A 99 -7.44 16.87 -9.74
CA VAL A 99 -8.30 16.18 -10.73
C VAL A 99 -8.75 17.18 -11.80
N VAL A 100 -7.78 17.88 -12.40
CA VAL A 100 -7.97 18.58 -13.69
C VAL A 100 -6.71 18.35 -14.51
N ASP A 101 -6.94 17.82 -15.70
CA ASP A 101 -6.02 17.66 -16.85
C ASP A 101 -4.67 16.98 -16.63
N GLY A 102 -4.02 16.65 -17.74
CA GLY A 102 -2.78 15.91 -17.83
C GLY A 102 -2.35 15.81 -19.30
N ASN A 103 -1.26 15.10 -19.60
CA ASN A 103 -0.82 14.53 -20.90
C ASN A 103 0.60 14.94 -21.41
N ARG A 104 1.35 14.05 -22.10
CA ARG A 104 2.71 13.45 -21.86
C ARG A 104 3.65 14.20 -22.78
N ILE A 105 4.91 14.32 -22.35
CA ILE A 105 6.12 13.94 -23.12
C ILE A 105 7.28 13.50 -22.17
N ALA A 106 7.19 13.76 -20.86
CA ALA A 106 8.38 14.05 -20.05
C ALA A 106 9.12 12.88 -19.36
N LEU A 107 10.28 12.51 -19.89
CA LEU A 107 11.40 11.97 -19.09
C LEU A 107 12.70 12.76 -19.37
N GLN A 108 12.92 13.17 -20.62
CA GLN A 108 13.91 14.21 -20.96
C GLN A 108 13.37 15.63 -20.70
N GLU A 109 12.08 15.90 -20.98
CA GLU A 109 11.47 17.20 -20.64
C GLU A 109 11.48 17.47 -19.12
N LEU A 110 11.37 16.44 -18.25
CA LEU A 110 11.37 16.59 -16.78
C LEU A 110 12.60 17.34 -16.22
N LYS A 111 13.69 17.42 -16.99
CA LYS A 111 14.92 18.14 -16.64
C LYS A 111 14.95 19.59 -17.15
N ARG A 112 13.93 20.05 -17.89
CA ARG A 112 13.83 21.42 -18.41
C ARG A 112 13.11 22.33 -17.41
N PRO A 113 13.53 23.60 -17.24
CA PRO A 113 12.92 24.50 -16.25
C PRO A 113 11.44 24.86 -16.47
N SER A 114 10.88 24.62 -17.67
CA SER A 114 9.59 25.17 -18.10
C SER A 114 8.71 24.17 -18.87
N VAL A 115 8.44 23.00 -18.26
CA VAL A 115 7.52 21.99 -18.82
C VAL A 115 6.06 22.36 -18.50
N PRO A 116 5.13 22.29 -19.48
CA PRO A 116 3.70 22.39 -19.19
C PRO A 116 3.24 21.33 -18.16
N PRO A 117 2.40 21.68 -17.16
CA PRO A 117 2.03 20.78 -16.05
C PRO A 117 1.54 19.40 -16.49
N ASP A 118 0.79 19.35 -17.59
CA ASP A 118 0.24 18.14 -18.18
C ASP A 118 1.30 17.15 -18.66
N GLN A 119 2.35 17.66 -19.30
CA GLN A 119 3.44 16.87 -19.86
C GLN A 119 4.33 16.31 -18.76
N PHE A 120 4.53 17.10 -17.70
CA PHE A 120 5.13 16.66 -16.44
C PHE A 120 4.30 15.54 -15.81
N LYS A 121 2.98 15.72 -15.63
CA LYS A 121 2.08 14.74 -14.99
C LYS A 121 2.10 13.37 -15.68
N ARG A 122 1.84 13.29 -16.99
CA ARG A 122 1.83 12.00 -17.73
C ARG A 122 3.25 11.42 -17.87
N GLY A 123 4.31 12.24 -17.73
CA GLY A 123 5.71 11.81 -17.69
C GLY A 123 6.11 11.17 -16.36
N LEU A 124 5.80 11.84 -15.25
CA LEU A 124 5.94 11.31 -13.89
C LEU A 124 5.17 10.00 -13.73
N TYR A 125 3.91 9.92 -14.18
CA TYR A 125 3.16 8.66 -14.12
C TYR A 125 3.76 7.56 -15.00
N ALA A 126 4.30 7.87 -16.18
CA ALA A 126 4.99 6.86 -17.00
C ALA A 126 6.27 6.34 -16.32
N TYR A 127 7.03 7.22 -15.65
CA TYR A 127 8.18 6.84 -14.85
C TYR A 127 7.78 5.97 -13.64
N LEU A 128 6.82 6.43 -12.83
CA LEU A 128 6.33 5.68 -11.67
C LEU A 128 5.73 4.33 -12.09
N PHE A 129 5.04 4.27 -13.24
CA PHE A 129 4.57 3.01 -13.82
C PHE A 129 5.75 2.10 -14.13
N SER A 130 6.81 2.57 -14.82
CA SER A 130 8.00 1.73 -15.08
C SER A 130 8.72 1.27 -13.80
N ARG A 131 8.66 2.04 -12.71
CA ARG A 131 9.17 1.59 -11.39
C ARG A 131 8.26 0.55 -10.74
N LEU A 132 6.93 0.64 -10.91
CA LEU A 132 6.01 -0.44 -10.54
C LEU A 132 6.20 -1.69 -11.41
N GLU A 133 6.53 -1.56 -12.71
CA GLU A 133 6.83 -2.70 -13.58
C GLU A 133 8.06 -3.47 -13.08
N VAL A 134 9.13 -2.75 -12.72
CA VAL A 134 10.34 -3.35 -12.11
C VAL A 134 10.01 -4.00 -10.76
N PHE A 135 9.34 -3.29 -9.86
CA PHE A 135 8.99 -3.81 -8.53
C PHE A 135 8.07 -5.04 -8.59
N ALA A 136 7.05 -5.02 -9.45
CA ALA A 136 6.14 -6.15 -9.65
C ALA A 136 6.87 -7.36 -10.23
N PHE A 137 7.81 -7.13 -11.16
CA PHE A 137 8.64 -8.18 -11.73
C PHE A 137 9.57 -8.80 -10.67
N GLU A 138 10.33 -8.00 -9.92
CA GLU A 138 11.21 -8.48 -8.85
C GLU A 138 10.42 -9.31 -7.82
N HIS A 139 9.22 -8.87 -7.44
CA HIS A 139 8.36 -9.56 -6.48
C HIS A 139 7.77 -10.88 -7.02
N ALA A 140 7.31 -10.91 -8.28
CA ALA A 140 6.79 -12.13 -8.91
C ALA A 140 7.90 -13.16 -9.21
N TRP A 141 9.08 -12.69 -9.61
CA TRP A 141 10.26 -13.50 -9.87
C TRP A 141 10.73 -14.23 -8.61
N ALA A 142 10.81 -13.53 -7.47
CA ALA A 142 11.17 -14.11 -6.17
C ALA A 142 10.25 -15.28 -5.76
N ARG A 143 8.95 -15.22 -6.10
CA ARG A 143 7.99 -16.31 -5.82
C ARG A 143 8.12 -17.51 -6.76
N THR A 144 8.56 -17.27 -8.01
CA THR A 144 8.57 -18.30 -9.05
C THR A 144 9.74 -19.28 -8.90
N ILE A 145 10.89 -18.79 -8.42
CA ILE A 145 12.12 -19.59 -8.36
C ILE A 145 12.26 -20.38 -7.05
N GLY A 146 11.55 -19.97 -5.99
CA GLY A 146 11.61 -20.60 -4.67
C GLY A 146 12.94 -20.37 -3.95
N ASP A 147 13.03 -20.88 -2.71
CA ASP A 147 14.16 -20.65 -1.78
C ASP A 147 15.53 -21.16 -2.27
N SER A 148 15.61 -21.84 -3.42
CA SER A 148 16.83 -22.50 -3.92
C SER A 148 17.76 -21.61 -4.73
N ALA A 149 17.30 -20.44 -5.20
CA ALA A 149 18.20 -19.42 -5.71
C ALA A 149 18.66 -18.51 -4.56
N GLU A 150 19.95 -18.54 -4.25
CA GLU A 150 20.59 -17.49 -3.47
C GLU A 150 20.44 -16.16 -4.22
N CYS A 151 19.36 -15.43 -3.94
CA CYS A 151 19.13 -14.07 -4.45
C CYS A 151 20.04 -13.10 -3.66
N GLN A 152 21.35 -13.22 -3.88
CA GLN A 152 22.39 -12.50 -3.13
C GLN A 152 22.26 -10.98 -3.26
N ASP A 153 21.60 -10.49 -4.32
CA ASP A 153 21.42 -9.07 -4.65
C ASP A 153 19.94 -8.61 -4.62
N SER A 154 19.11 -9.13 -3.72
CA SER A 154 17.81 -8.47 -3.45
C SER A 154 18.07 -7.03 -2.98
N PRO A 155 17.55 -5.99 -3.64
CA PRO A 155 17.86 -4.62 -3.28
C PRO A 155 17.38 -4.31 -1.86
N ASN A 156 18.29 -3.86 -0.99
CA ASN A 156 17.97 -3.42 0.36
C ASN A 156 16.96 -2.27 0.28
N LEU A 157 15.68 -2.55 0.59
CA LEU A 157 14.65 -1.52 0.65
C LEU A 157 14.99 -0.53 1.77
N PRO A 158 14.90 0.78 1.53
CA PRO A 158 15.05 1.77 2.59
C PRO A 158 14.09 1.48 3.75
N ILE A 159 14.56 1.67 4.98
CA ILE A 159 13.79 1.43 6.20
C ILE A 159 12.41 2.10 6.16
N GLU A 160 12.31 3.27 5.54
CA GLU A 160 11.08 4.01 5.34
C GLU A 160 10.06 3.25 4.48
N VAL A 161 10.51 2.58 3.42
CA VAL A 161 9.66 1.76 2.54
C VAL A 161 9.19 0.52 3.29
N VAL A 162 10.11 -0.17 3.98
CA VAL A 162 9.79 -1.34 4.82
C VAL A 162 8.75 -0.97 5.89
N PHE A 163 8.94 0.18 6.56
CA PHE A 163 8.01 0.72 7.55
C PHE A 163 6.65 1.10 6.95
N CYS A 164 6.64 1.73 5.78
CA CYS A 164 5.41 2.11 5.09
C CYS A 164 4.57 0.88 4.74
N LEU A 165 5.20 -0.15 4.17
CA LEU A 165 4.55 -1.40 3.81
C LEU A 165 4.05 -2.18 5.03
N ARG A 166 4.90 -2.37 6.05
CA ARG A 166 4.57 -3.16 7.24
C ARG A 166 3.57 -2.48 8.18
N THR A 167 3.63 -1.15 8.29
CA THR A 167 2.89 -0.40 9.31
C THR A 167 1.76 0.45 8.74
N TRP A 168 2.06 1.30 7.75
CA TRP A 168 1.09 2.27 7.21
C TRP A 168 0.05 1.61 6.31
N VAL A 169 0.50 0.86 5.30
CA VAL A 169 -0.38 0.13 4.37
C VAL A 169 -1.23 -0.87 5.16
N PHE A 170 -0.63 -1.56 6.14
CA PHE A 170 -1.36 -2.48 7.00
C PHE A 170 -2.48 -1.78 7.79
N CYS A 171 -2.19 -0.71 8.55
CA CYS A 171 -3.22 0.05 9.27
C CYS A 171 -4.39 0.47 8.37
N TRP A 172 -4.06 0.94 7.15
CA TRP A 172 -5.05 1.39 6.17
C TRP A 172 -5.89 0.25 5.61
N VAL A 173 -5.29 -0.89 5.30
CA VAL A 173 -5.99 -2.05 4.72
C VAL A 173 -6.86 -2.75 5.76
N VAL A 174 -6.34 -3.00 6.97
CA VAL A 174 -7.04 -3.75 8.03
C VAL A 174 -8.07 -2.88 8.73
N HIS A 175 -7.64 -1.73 9.25
CA HIS A 175 -8.44 -0.92 10.17
C HIS A 175 -9.13 0.26 9.48
N LYS A 176 -8.97 0.42 8.16
CA LYS A 176 -9.53 1.51 7.32
C LYS A 176 -9.18 2.92 7.80
N ARG A 177 -8.19 3.05 8.69
CA ARG A 177 -7.67 4.29 9.30
C ARG A 177 -6.19 4.43 8.99
N SER A 178 -5.71 5.65 8.81
CA SER A 178 -4.28 5.89 8.64
C SER A 178 -3.52 5.54 9.92
N PHE A 179 -2.31 4.98 9.79
CA PHE A 179 -1.42 4.76 10.94
C PHE A 179 -1.29 6.02 11.80
N TRP A 180 -1.10 7.19 11.16
CA TRP A 180 -0.90 8.44 11.89
C TRP A 180 -2.10 8.86 12.74
N SER A 181 -3.34 8.62 12.28
CA SER A 181 -4.53 8.86 13.09
C SER A 181 -4.58 7.93 14.31
N LEU A 182 -4.33 6.63 14.12
CA LEU A 182 -4.28 5.67 15.22
C LEU A 182 -3.16 6.03 16.20
N TYR A 183 -1.98 6.37 15.70
CA TYR A 183 -0.80 6.74 16.50
C TYR A 183 -1.03 8.03 17.31
N GLN A 184 -1.61 9.07 16.69
CA GLN A 184 -1.98 10.28 17.43
C GLN A 184 -2.99 9.97 18.53
N ASN A 185 -4.03 9.19 18.24
CA ASN A 185 -5.03 8.78 19.22
C ASN A 185 -4.41 7.99 20.40
N ALA A 186 -3.64 6.94 20.12
CA ALA A 186 -3.02 6.08 21.13
C ALA A 186 -2.10 6.86 22.09
N ARG A 187 -1.39 7.89 21.62
CA ARG A 187 -0.57 8.78 22.47
C ARG A 187 -1.38 9.61 23.48
N HIS A 188 -2.68 9.78 23.25
CA HIS A 188 -3.61 10.46 24.16
C HIS A 188 -4.41 9.47 25.03
N GLY A 189 -4.10 8.18 25.00
CA GLY A 189 -4.76 7.15 25.82
C GLY A 189 -5.97 6.48 25.16
N ASP A 190 -6.18 6.65 23.85
CA ASP A 190 -7.20 5.89 23.11
C ASP A 190 -6.81 4.40 23.03
N ILE A 191 -7.42 3.59 23.91
CA ILE A 191 -7.21 2.15 24.02
C ILE A 191 -7.59 1.41 22.73
N GLU A 192 -8.62 1.85 22.00
CA GLU A 192 -9.04 1.20 20.76
C GLU A 192 -8.02 1.45 19.63
N ALA A 193 -7.46 2.66 19.57
CA ALA A 193 -6.38 2.97 18.65
C ALA A 193 -5.09 2.21 19.02
N LEU A 194 -4.78 2.07 20.32
CA LEU A 194 -3.65 1.26 20.78
C LEU A 194 -3.82 -0.22 20.45
N GLU A 195 -5.02 -0.79 20.70
CA GLU A 195 -5.38 -2.18 20.38
C GLU A 195 -5.11 -2.49 18.89
N LYS A 196 -5.49 -1.57 18.00
CA LYS A 196 -5.24 -1.67 16.56
C LYS A 196 -3.75 -1.61 16.25
N LEU A 197 -2.99 -0.68 16.84
CA LEU A 197 -1.56 -0.53 16.56
C LEU A 197 -0.72 -1.72 17.03
N VAL A 198 -0.98 -2.31 18.20
CA VAL A 198 -0.17 -3.42 18.73
C VAL A 198 -0.33 -4.71 17.93
N ILE A 199 -1.45 -4.88 17.23
CA ILE A 199 -1.67 -5.95 16.24
C ILE A 199 -0.72 -5.76 15.05
N VAL A 200 -0.51 -4.50 14.60
CA VAL A 200 0.36 -4.19 13.46
C VAL A 200 1.83 -4.29 13.84
N ASP A 201 2.22 -3.66 14.95
CA ASP A 201 3.61 -3.58 15.38
C ASP A 201 3.72 -3.44 16.91
N ARG A 202 4.19 -4.50 17.56
CA ARG A 202 4.39 -4.55 19.02
C ARG A 202 5.44 -3.55 19.52
N ASN A 203 6.38 -3.10 18.67
CA ASN A 203 7.41 -2.13 19.05
C ASN A 203 6.82 -0.74 19.35
N ILE A 204 5.56 -0.48 18.96
CA ILE A 204 4.85 0.76 19.28
C ILE A 204 4.74 1.00 20.80
N LEU A 205 4.68 -0.07 21.60
CA LEU A 205 4.66 -0.01 23.07
C LEU A 205 5.94 0.58 23.67
N SER A 206 7.03 0.62 22.90
CA SER A 206 8.29 1.24 23.31
C SER A 206 8.39 2.73 22.94
N GLU A 207 7.37 3.35 22.34
CA GLU A 207 7.34 4.81 22.12
C GLU A 207 7.05 5.53 23.44
N ARG A 208 7.81 6.59 23.76
CA ARG A 208 7.82 7.21 25.09
C ARG A 208 6.45 7.66 25.65
N ARG A 209 5.47 8.06 24.83
CA ARG A 209 4.13 8.45 25.30
C ARG A 209 3.22 7.23 25.43
N ILE A 210 3.25 6.33 24.46
CA ILE A 210 2.47 5.08 24.50
C ILE A 210 2.95 4.18 25.65
N ALA A 211 4.25 4.07 25.88
CA ALA A 211 4.86 3.34 27.00
C ALA A 211 4.35 3.79 28.37
N LYS A 212 4.03 5.09 28.55
CA LYS A 212 3.43 5.60 29.81
C LYS A 212 2.00 5.12 30.00
N TRP A 213 1.19 5.13 28.94
CA TRP A 213 -0.16 4.60 28.98
C TRP A 213 -0.13 3.09 29.22
N TRP A 214 0.74 2.36 28.52
CA TRP A 214 0.92 0.92 28.72
C TRP A 214 1.38 0.56 30.13
N ALA A 215 2.35 1.29 30.69
CA ALA A 215 2.79 1.08 32.08
C ALA A 215 1.64 1.25 33.07
N ARG A 216 0.80 2.29 32.90
CA ARG A 216 -0.40 2.51 33.73
C ARG A 216 -1.44 1.40 33.56
N ILE A 217 -1.68 0.93 32.34
CA ILE A 217 -2.58 -0.20 32.07
C ILE A 217 -2.08 -1.47 32.77
N CYS A 218 -0.77 -1.68 32.85
CA CYS A 218 -0.16 -2.79 33.59
C CYS A 218 -0.18 -2.66 35.13
N GLU A 219 -0.57 -1.51 35.70
CA GLU A 219 -0.76 -1.36 37.16
C GLU A 219 -2.01 -2.12 37.65
N ASP A 220 -2.99 -2.33 36.76
CA ASP A 220 -4.19 -3.14 36.99
C ASP A 220 -4.33 -4.18 35.87
N ASN A 221 -3.71 -5.34 36.09
CA ASN A 221 -3.70 -6.45 35.14
C ASN A 221 -5.02 -7.24 35.09
N GLU A 222 -6.02 -6.88 35.89
CA GLU A 222 -7.39 -7.41 35.80
C GLU A 222 -8.33 -6.46 35.03
N SER A 223 -7.86 -5.25 34.71
CA SER A 223 -8.63 -4.25 33.96
C SER A 223 -9.02 -4.72 32.54
N GLU A 224 -10.19 -4.28 32.08
CA GLU A 224 -10.64 -4.53 30.69
C GLU A 224 -9.63 -3.97 29.66
N GLU A 225 -9.00 -2.84 29.96
CA GLU A 225 -8.00 -2.21 29.11
C GLU A 225 -6.75 -3.09 28.96
N PHE A 226 -6.22 -3.64 30.06
CA PHE A 226 -5.10 -4.57 30.02
C PHE A 226 -5.46 -5.81 29.22
N GLU A 227 -6.60 -6.43 29.53
CA GLU A 227 -7.05 -7.65 28.86
C GLU A 227 -7.30 -7.45 27.36
N ARG A 228 -7.79 -6.28 26.93
CA ARG A 228 -7.92 -5.95 25.50
C ARG A 228 -6.58 -5.85 24.80
N ILE A 229 -5.61 -5.12 25.36
CA ILE A 229 -4.27 -4.96 24.76
C ILE A 229 -3.48 -6.27 24.82
N HIS A 230 -3.55 -7.01 25.93
CA HIS A 230 -2.89 -8.31 26.08
C HIS A 230 -3.42 -9.34 25.07
N ARG A 231 -4.75 -9.43 24.91
CA ARG A 231 -5.34 -10.23 23.81
C ARG A 231 -4.89 -9.73 22.44
N ALA A 232 -4.79 -8.42 22.22
CA ALA A 232 -4.34 -7.87 20.93
C ALA A 232 -2.86 -8.16 20.63
N LEU A 233 -1.99 -8.25 21.64
CA LEU A 233 -0.61 -8.72 21.50
C LEU A 233 -0.56 -10.20 21.12
N GLY A 234 -1.43 -11.04 21.72
CA GLY A 234 -1.58 -12.45 21.38
C GLY A 234 -2.32 -12.73 20.06
N LYS A 235 -3.12 -11.77 19.56
CA LYS A 235 -3.80 -11.87 18.28
C LYS A 235 -2.77 -11.87 17.15
N CYS A 236 -2.68 -13.02 16.49
CA CYS A 236 -2.36 -13.08 15.07
C CYS A 236 -3.26 -12.08 14.31
N PRO A 237 -2.72 -11.14 13.52
CA PRO A 237 -3.56 -10.20 12.79
C PRO A 237 -4.51 -10.93 11.85
N ASP A 238 -5.75 -10.45 11.70
CA ASP A 238 -6.75 -11.12 10.84
C ASP A 238 -6.27 -11.31 9.39
N LEU A 239 -5.28 -10.52 8.93
CA LEU A 239 -4.67 -10.66 7.60
C LEU A 239 -3.83 -11.94 7.41
N ILE A 240 -3.41 -12.62 8.47
CA ILE A 240 -2.79 -13.94 8.35
C ILE A 240 -3.85 -15.02 8.07
N ARG A 241 -5.14 -14.67 8.22
CA ARG A 241 -6.29 -15.44 7.75
C ARG A 241 -6.92 -14.86 6.48
N TYR A 242 -6.37 -13.78 5.89
CA TYR A 242 -6.85 -13.30 4.60
C TYR A 242 -6.36 -14.26 3.52
N GLU A 243 -7.28 -15.01 2.93
CA GLU A 243 -6.96 -15.73 1.70
C GLU A 243 -6.73 -14.72 0.55
N MET A 244 -5.90 -15.07 -0.43
CA MET A 244 -5.59 -14.20 -1.58
C MET A 244 -6.85 -13.63 -2.29
N PRO A 245 -7.95 -14.40 -2.49
CA PRO A 245 -9.21 -13.85 -2.99
C PRO A 245 -9.78 -12.70 -2.14
N GLN A 246 -9.66 -12.78 -0.81
CA GLN A 246 -10.16 -11.75 0.11
C GLN A 246 -9.33 -10.46 0.02
N ALA A 247 -8.01 -10.60 -0.12
CA ALA A 247 -7.10 -9.46 -0.34
C ALA A 247 -7.39 -8.76 -1.68
N LYS A 248 -7.58 -9.54 -2.75
CA LYS A 248 -7.98 -9.02 -4.08
C LYS A 248 -9.38 -8.38 -4.07
N ILE A 249 -10.34 -8.94 -3.33
CA ILE A 249 -11.66 -8.32 -3.10
C ILE A 249 -11.55 -6.97 -2.37
N ALA A 250 -10.68 -6.87 -1.35
CA ALA A 250 -10.46 -5.61 -0.61
C ALA A 250 -9.78 -4.53 -1.47
N ALA A 251 -8.79 -4.93 -2.28
CA ALA A 251 -8.14 -4.07 -3.27
C ALA A 251 -9.11 -3.64 -4.39
N ALA A 252 -9.95 -4.54 -4.89
CA ALA A 252 -10.97 -4.24 -5.90
C ALA A 252 -12.01 -3.21 -5.39
N GLY A 253 -12.46 -3.34 -4.13
CA GLY A 253 -13.34 -2.34 -3.51
C GLY A 253 -12.69 -0.95 -3.38
N LEU A 254 -11.38 -0.91 -3.12
CA LEU A 254 -10.61 0.33 -3.08
C LEU A 254 -10.48 0.96 -4.48
N ILE A 255 -10.17 0.16 -5.50
CA ILE A 255 -10.09 0.60 -6.90
C ILE A 255 -11.43 1.18 -7.34
N ALA A 256 -12.54 0.49 -7.05
CA ALA A 256 -13.88 0.99 -7.30
C ALA A 256 -14.10 2.36 -6.64
N LYS A 257 -13.73 2.51 -5.35
CA LYS A 257 -13.92 3.78 -4.63
C LYS A 257 -13.05 4.92 -5.17
N MET A 258 -11.79 4.65 -5.51
CA MET A 258 -10.91 5.62 -6.17
C MET A 258 -11.47 6.04 -7.54
N SER A 259 -12.05 5.11 -8.30
CA SER A 259 -12.60 5.39 -9.62
C SER A 259 -13.83 6.31 -9.58
N GLU A 260 -14.71 6.13 -8.59
CA GLU A 260 -15.81 7.07 -8.29
C GLU A 260 -15.27 8.45 -7.93
N ALA A 261 -14.29 8.53 -7.02
CA ALA A 261 -13.66 9.78 -6.60
C ALA A 261 -12.88 10.51 -7.72
N LYS A 262 -12.67 9.88 -8.88
CA LYS A 262 -12.09 10.48 -10.09
C LYS A 262 -13.12 10.72 -11.20
N ASN A 263 -14.42 10.62 -10.91
CA ASN A 263 -15.52 10.76 -11.87
C ASN A 263 -15.40 9.81 -13.09
N HIS A 264 -14.76 8.65 -12.90
CA HIS A 264 -14.56 7.65 -13.93
C HIS A 264 -14.80 6.25 -13.33
N PRO A 265 -16.04 5.93 -12.93
CA PRO A 265 -16.35 4.73 -12.17
C PRO A 265 -16.06 3.46 -12.99
N LEU A 266 -15.18 2.61 -12.46
CA LEU A 266 -14.84 1.31 -13.04
C LEU A 266 -15.82 0.25 -12.55
N SER A 267 -16.34 -0.55 -13.46
CA SER A 267 -17.15 -1.72 -13.12
C SER A 267 -16.30 -2.82 -12.47
N ALA A 268 -16.94 -3.68 -11.68
CA ALA A 268 -16.26 -4.85 -11.12
C ALA A 268 -15.78 -5.86 -12.20
N SER A 269 -16.27 -5.77 -13.45
CA SER A 269 -15.73 -6.53 -14.58
C SER A 269 -14.38 -5.97 -14.99
N GLU A 270 -14.28 -4.67 -15.26
CA GLU A 270 -13.04 -4.00 -15.63
C GLU A 270 -11.97 -4.12 -14.55
N ILE A 271 -12.35 -4.06 -13.27
CA ILE A 271 -11.43 -4.31 -12.15
C ILE A 271 -10.98 -5.78 -12.14
N GLY A 272 -11.88 -6.72 -12.45
CA GLY A 272 -11.51 -8.12 -12.66
C GLY A 272 -10.54 -8.31 -13.84
N GLU A 273 -10.73 -7.57 -14.94
CA GLU A 273 -9.87 -7.62 -16.13
C GLU A 273 -8.47 -7.06 -15.87
N LEU A 274 -8.32 -6.11 -14.93
CA LEU A 274 -7.00 -5.67 -14.44
C LEU A 274 -6.23 -6.80 -13.77
N PHE A 275 -6.87 -7.58 -12.89
CA PHE A 275 -6.25 -8.75 -12.29
C PHE A 275 -5.89 -9.81 -13.34
N ASP A 276 -6.73 -10.04 -14.36
CA ASP A 276 -6.40 -10.91 -15.50
C ASP A 276 -5.23 -10.38 -16.35
N ALA A 277 -5.08 -9.07 -16.45
CA ALA A 277 -3.96 -8.45 -17.15
C ALA A 277 -2.65 -8.61 -16.37
N LEU A 278 -2.67 -8.38 -15.06
CA LEU A 278 -1.53 -8.60 -14.16
C LEU A 278 -1.12 -10.08 -14.12
N ALA A 279 -2.07 -11.00 -13.92
CA ALA A 279 -1.79 -12.44 -13.88
C ALA A 279 -1.20 -12.98 -15.20
N ARG A 280 -1.51 -12.35 -16.34
CA ARG A 280 -0.87 -12.61 -17.65
C ARG A 280 0.53 -12.05 -17.74
N ASP A 281 0.71 -10.78 -17.36
CA ASP A 281 1.99 -10.08 -17.49
C ASP A 281 3.04 -10.56 -16.46
N LEU A 282 2.60 -11.16 -15.35
CA LEU A 282 3.45 -11.74 -14.30
C LEU A 282 3.59 -13.27 -14.38
N ALA A 283 3.00 -13.91 -15.41
CA ALA A 283 3.13 -15.34 -15.62
C ALA A 283 4.59 -15.73 -15.96
N PRO A 284 5.11 -16.85 -15.43
CA PRO A 284 6.38 -17.43 -15.86
C PRO A 284 6.41 -17.69 -17.36
N GLU A 285 7.60 -17.59 -17.98
CA GLU A 285 7.76 -17.85 -19.41
C GLU A 285 7.30 -19.28 -19.78
N GLY A 286 6.47 -19.38 -20.80
CA GLY A 286 5.81 -20.63 -21.20
C GLY A 286 4.52 -20.98 -20.45
N GLN A 287 4.19 -20.33 -19.33
CA GLN A 287 2.93 -20.56 -18.62
C GLN A 287 1.79 -19.72 -19.20
N VAL A 288 0.83 -20.37 -19.84
CA VAL A 288 -0.35 -19.70 -20.40
C VAL A 288 -1.41 -19.46 -19.32
N VAL A 289 -1.32 -18.30 -18.65
CA VAL A 289 -2.38 -17.81 -17.76
C VAL A 289 -3.40 -17.03 -18.59
N HIS A 290 -4.66 -17.46 -18.61
CA HIS A 290 -5.74 -16.67 -19.24
C HIS A 290 -6.50 -15.80 -18.24
N LYS A 291 -6.58 -16.26 -16.99
CA LYS A 291 -7.33 -15.60 -15.91
C LYS A 291 -6.61 -15.75 -14.58
N ASP A 292 -6.70 -14.71 -13.76
CA ASP A 292 -6.37 -14.73 -12.35
C ASP A 292 -7.26 -15.77 -11.62
N PRO A 293 -6.67 -16.78 -10.95
CA PRO A 293 -7.42 -17.86 -10.32
C PRO A 293 -8.15 -17.43 -9.03
N ASP A 294 -7.73 -16.33 -8.40
CA ASP A 294 -8.28 -15.85 -7.13
C ASP A 294 -9.52 -14.96 -7.30
N VAL A 295 -9.95 -14.71 -8.54
CA VAL A 295 -11.04 -13.80 -8.89
C VAL A 295 -12.22 -14.58 -9.51
N ASP A 296 -13.19 -14.98 -8.69
CA ASP A 296 -14.42 -15.63 -9.17
C ASP A 296 -15.36 -14.64 -9.90
N ARG A 297 -15.16 -14.50 -11.21
CA ARG A 297 -16.00 -13.64 -12.06
C ARG A 297 -17.35 -14.25 -12.43
N LYS A 298 -17.57 -15.55 -12.21
CA LYS A 298 -18.80 -16.23 -12.68
C LYS A 298 -20.00 -15.97 -11.79
N SER A 299 -19.77 -15.65 -10.52
CA SER A 299 -20.84 -15.41 -9.57
C SER A 299 -21.32 -13.96 -9.55
N SER A 300 -22.57 -13.77 -9.12
CA SER A 300 -23.01 -12.46 -8.62
C SER A 300 -22.30 -12.06 -7.32
N GLN A 301 -21.50 -12.95 -6.73
CA GLN A 301 -20.82 -12.75 -5.45
C GLN A 301 -19.63 -11.80 -5.60
N TRP A 302 -18.78 -11.90 -6.65
CA TRP A 302 -17.70 -10.92 -6.86
C TRP A 302 -18.23 -9.48 -6.97
N ARG A 303 -19.24 -9.25 -7.81
CA ARG A 303 -19.90 -7.93 -7.93
C ARG A 303 -20.42 -7.41 -6.58
N LYS A 304 -21.07 -8.27 -5.79
CA LYS A 304 -21.57 -7.94 -4.44
C LYS A 304 -20.44 -7.73 -3.42
N ALA A 305 -19.33 -8.45 -3.53
CA ALA A 305 -18.19 -8.38 -2.62
C ALA A 305 -17.37 -7.09 -2.87
N VAL A 306 -17.11 -6.75 -4.13
CA VAL A 306 -16.48 -5.48 -4.53
C VAL A 306 -17.33 -4.30 -4.08
N ALA A 307 -18.64 -4.33 -4.32
CA ALA A 307 -19.57 -3.30 -3.84
C ALA A 307 -19.49 -3.15 -2.30
N ARG A 308 -19.64 -4.25 -1.55
CA ARG A 308 -19.56 -4.22 -0.07
C ARG A 308 -18.23 -3.67 0.46
N GLN A 309 -17.10 -3.97 -0.19
CA GLN A 309 -15.81 -3.39 0.21
C GLN A 309 -15.70 -1.92 -0.16
N LYS A 310 -16.21 -1.50 -1.33
CA LYS A 310 -16.29 -0.10 -1.74
C LYS A 310 -17.12 0.75 -0.76
N ASP A 311 -18.21 0.18 -0.25
CA ASP A 311 -19.06 0.82 0.75
C ASP A 311 -18.29 1.00 2.08
N LYS A 312 -17.61 -0.05 2.57
CA LYS A 312 -16.68 0.05 3.72
C LYS A 312 -15.56 1.08 3.52
N TRP A 313 -15.04 1.22 2.30
CA TRP A 313 -14.05 2.27 2.00
C TRP A 313 -14.65 3.67 2.02
N SER A 314 -15.97 3.83 1.81
CA SER A 314 -16.65 5.12 1.90
C SER A 314 -16.75 5.65 3.33
N GLU A 315 -16.70 4.77 4.33
CA GLU A 315 -16.60 5.12 5.76
C GLU A 315 -15.20 5.61 6.16
N SER A 316 -14.19 5.42 5.28
CA SER A 316 -12.81 5.83 5.60
C SER A 316 -12.66 7.36 5.57
N PRO A 317 -12.00 7.98 6.58
CA PRO A 317 -11.70 9.41 6.59
C PRO A 317 -10.95 9.93 5.35
N PHE A 318 -10.33 9.04 4.58
CA PHE A 318 -9.65 9.36 3.32
C PHE A 318 -10.61 9.79 2.19
N PHE A 319 -11.85 9.29 2.19
CA PHE A 319 -12.86 9.60 1.17
C PHE A 319 -14.01 10.48 1.69
N SER A 320 -14.16 10.62 3.01
CA SER A 320 -15.24 11.42 3.61
C SER A 320 -14.96 12.92 3.66
N SER A 321 -13.72 13.37 3.47
CA SER A 321 -13.32 14.78 3.52
C SER A 321 -13.51 15.55 2.20
N SER A 322 -14.35 15.04 1.31
CA SER A 322 -14.57 15.56 -0.05
C SER A 322 -16.06 15.77 -0.38
N GLN A 323 -16.91 15.82 0.65
CA GLN A 323 -18.33 16.20 0.60
C GLN A 323 -18.52 17.49 1.39
#